data_AF-G2T085-F1
#
_entry.id   AF-G2T085-F1
#
_cell.length_a   1.000
_cell.length_b   1.000
_cell.length_c   1.000
_cell.angle_alpha   90.00
_cell.angle_beta   90.00
_cell.angle_gamma   90.00
#
_symmetry.space_group_name_H-M   'P 1'
#
loop_
_entity.id
_entity.type
_entity.pdbx_description
1 polymer ?
#
loop_
_entity_poly.entity_id
_entity_poly.type
_entity_poly.pdbx_seq_one_letter_code
_entity_poly.pdbx_strand_id
1 'polypeptide(L)' 'MILYHGSFGKDATDYDLVVGGVANDKVFNTVELFFDGLIDKAEAIKRLRYEKPNVQICFRTERALSLLHFEGSEIV' A
#
# COMPACT_ATOMS: atom_id res chain seq x y z
N MET A 1 -11.07 4.01 -1.55
CA MET A 1 -10.76 2.88 -0.65
C MET A 1 -10.71 1.62 -1.49
N ILE A 2 -9.52 1.17 -1.89
CA ILE A 2 -9.42 -0.07 -2.66
C ILE A 2 -9.53 -1.22 -1.65
N LEU A 3 -10.66 -1.93 -1.68
CA LEU A 3 -10.87 -3.14 -0.89
C LEU A 3 -10.09 -4.30 -1.52
N TYR A 4 -8.80 -4.38 -1.24
CA TYR A 4 -8.01 -5.58 -1.54
C TYR A 4 -8.33 -6.66 -0.50
N HIS A 5 -9.02 -7.72 -0.92
CA HIS A 5 -9.09 -9.00 -0.19
C HIS A 5 -7.78 -9.77 -0.42
N GLY A 6 -6.66 -9.23 0.07
CA GLY A 6 -5.35 -9.89 0.03
C GLY A 6 -4.86 -10.10 1.45
N SER A 7 -4.74 -11.35 1.90
CA SER A 7 -4.11 -11.71 3.17
C SER A 7 -2.61 -11.40 3.13
N PHE A 8 -2.23 -10.13 3.31
CA PHE A 8 -0.84 -9.72 3.46
C PHE A 8 -0.49 -9.59 4.93
N GLY A 9 0.32 -10.54 5.42
CA GLY A 9 0.93 -10.51 6.76
C GLY A 9 -0.11 -10.62 7.88
N LYS A 10 0.08 -11.57 8.81
CA LYS A 10 -0.62 -11.48 10.09
C LYS A 10 -0.02 -10.34 10.90
N ASP A 11 -0.38 -9.10 10.55
CA ASP A 11 -0.20 -7.98 11.45
C ASP A 11 -1.09 -8.26 12.68
N ALA A 12 -0.45 -8.61 13.79
CA ALA A 12 -1.09 -8.96 15.04
C ALA A 12 -1.33 -7.75 15.95
N THR A 13 -1.04 -6.54 15.45
CA THR A 13 -1.30 -5.31 16.18
C THR A 13 -2.79 -4.97 16.19
N ASP A 14 -3.22 -4.30 17.26
CA ASP A 14 -4.62 -3.94 17.53
C ASP A 14 -4.89 -2.44 17.25
N TYR A 15 -4.10 -1.83 16.37
CA TYR A 15 -4.27 -0.42 16.00
C TYR A 15 -5.55 -0.18 15.18
N ASP A 16 -6.26 0.91 15.49
CA ASP A 16 -7.43 1.35 14.73
C ASP A 16 -7.08 1.91 13.34
N LEU A 17 -5.91 2.55 13.20
CA LEU A 17 -5.39 3.13 11.97
C LEU A 17 -3.94 2.68 11.75
N VAL A 18 -3.63 2.29 10.51
CA VAL A 18 -2.26 2.02 10.07
C VAL A 18 -1.91 3.00 8.95
N VAL A 19 -0.82 3.74 9.12
CA VAL A 19 -0.32 4.72 8.14
C VAL A 19 1.01 4.22 7.60
N GLY A 20 1.12 4.12 6.28
CA GLY A 20 2.35 3.62 5.67
C GLY A 20 2.38 3.76 4.17
N GLY A 21 3.57 3.52 3.62
CA GLY A 21 3.76 3.33 2.20
C GLY A 21 3.16 1.99 1.78
N VAL A 22 2.23 2.00 0.83
CA VAL A 22 1.77 0.78 0.17
C VAL A 22 2.54 0.59 -1.12
N ALA A 23 2.98 -0.65 -1.37
CA ALA A 23 3.54 -1.04 -2.65
C ALA A 23 2.53 -0.72 -3.76
N ASN A 24 2.89 0.23 -4.62
CA ASN A 24 2.12 0.51 -5.83
C ASN A 24 2.44 -0.54 -6.92
N ASP A 25 1.74 -0.51 -8.05
CA ASP A 25 1.93 -1.46 -9.16
C ASP A 25 3.39 -1.52 -9.66
N LYS A 26 4.14 -0.42 -9.54
CA LYS A 26 5.56 -0.37 -9.94
C LYS A 26 6.45 -1.16 -9.00
N VAL A 27 6.18 -1.12 -7.69
CA VAL A 27 6.86 -1.96 -6.70
C VAL A 27 6.59 -3.42 -7.01
N PHE A 28 5.33 -3.79 -7.26
CA PHE A 28 4.95 -5.18 -7.56
C PHE A 28 5.61 -5.69 -8.85
N ASN A 29 5.53 -4.93 -9.94
CA ASN A 29 6.17 -5.26 -11.21
C ASN A 29 7.69 -5.45 -11.07
N THR A 30 8.35 -4.58 -10.29
CA THR A 30 9.80 -4.72 -10.05
C THR A 30 10.14 -6.02 -9.31
N VAL A 31 9.29 -6.43 -8.37
CA VAL A 31 9.47 -7.68 -7.62
C VAL A 31 9.24 -8.89 -8.52
N GLU A 32 8.20 -8.89 -9.35
CA GLU A 32 7.95 -9.96 -10.33
C GLU A 32 9.10 -10.11 -11.31
N LEU A 33 9.57 -9.02 -11.93
CA LEU A 33 10.70 -9.04 -12.86
C LEU A 33 11.97 -9.64 -12.23
N PHE A 34 12.19 -9.41 -10.94
CA PHE A 34 13.33 -9.99 -10.22
C PHE A 34 13.15 -11.49 -9.98
N PHE A 35 11.97 -11.92 -9.53
CA PHE A 35 11.69 -13.35 -9.29
C PHE A 35 11.65 -14.17 -10.59
N ASP A 36 11.22 -13.57 -11.70
CA ASP A 36 11.26 -14.17 -13.03
C ASP A 36 12.67 -14.17 -13.66
N GLY A 37 13.66 -13.56 -12.99
CA GLY A 37 15.05 -13.50 -13.46
C GLY A 37 15.27 -12.54 -14.63
N LEU A 38 14.31 -11.67 -14.93
CA LEU A 38 14.36 -10.69 -16.03
C LEU A 38 15.22 -9.46 -15.68
N ILE A 39 15.40 -9.17 -14.38
CA ILE A 39 16.32 -8.15 -13.87
C ILE A 39 17.17 -8.71 -12.73
N ASP A 40 18.37 -8.16 -12.54
CA ASP A 40 19.23 -8.51 -11.42
C ASP A 40 18.88 -7.72 -10.14
N LYS A 41 19.54 -8.11 -9.04
CA LYS A 41 19.34 -7.48 -7.74
C LYS A 41 19.70 -5.98 -7.75
N ALA A 42 20.71 -5.58 -8.51
CA ALA A 42 21.16 -4.19 -8.55
C ALA A 42 20.12 -3.30 -9.23
N GLU A 43 19.56 -3.76 -10.35
CA GLU A 43 18.50 -3.08 -11.09
C GLU A 43 17.20 -3.04 -10.29
N ALA A 44 16.83 -4.12 -9.59
CA ALA A 44 15.68 -4.13 -8.69
C ALA A 44 15.80 -3.08 -7.57
N ILE A 45 16.94 -3.01 -6.88
CA ILE A 45 17.20 -2.02 -5.82
C ILE A 45 17.14 -0.59 -6.39
N LYS A 46 17.70 -0.37 -7.58
CA LYS A 46 17.66 0.94 -8.24
C LYS A 46 16.23 1.39 -8.51
N ARG A 47 15.38 0.51 -9.07
CA ARG A 47 13.97 0.82 -9.34
C ARG A 47 13.17 1.10 -8.07
N LEU A 48 13.37 0.30 -7.02
CA LEU A 48 12.68 0.47 -5.73
C LEU A 48 13.10 1.75 -5.00
N ARG A 49 14.35 2.21 -5.16
CA ARG A 49 14.87 3.41 -4.48
C ARG A 49 14.17 4.72 -4.89
N TYR A 50 13.62 4.80 -6.10
CA TYR A 50 13.00 6.01 -6.64
C TYR A 50 11.48 6.06 -6.50
N GLU A 51 10.87 5.07 -5.83
CA GLU A 51 9.43 5.11 -5.57
C GLU A 51 9.12 6.16 -4.50
N LYS A 52 8.39 7.22 -4.92
CA LYS A 52 7.93 8.28 -4.02
C LYS A 52 6.94 7.65 -3.01
N PRO A 53 7.11 7.88 -1.70
CA PRO A 53 6.24 7.30 -0.69
C PRO A 53 4.77 7.69 -0.95
N ASN A 54 3.94 6.70 -1.24
CA ASN A 54 2.49 6.88 -1.30
C ASN A 54 1.95 6.71 0.13
N VAL A 55 1.69 7.80 0.83
CA VAL A 55 1.12 7.74 2.18
C VAL A 55 -0.31 7.26 2.07
N GLN A 56 -0.57 6.02 2.48
CA GLN A 56 -1.90 5.47 2.59
C GLN A 56 -2.29 5.28 4.05
N ILE A 57 -3.59 5.41 4.31
CA ILE A 57 -4.21 5.23 5.62
C ILE A 57 -5.17 4.05 5.51
N CYS A 58 -4.95 3.01 6.32
CA CYS A 58 -5.82 1.86 6.44
C CYS A 58 -6.61 1.95 7.74
N PHE A 59 -7.93 2.01 7.64
CA PHE A 59 -8.86 1.94 8.77
C PHE A 59 -9.14 0.47 9.07
N ARG A 60 -8.89 0.03 10.31
CA ARG A 60 -8.98 -1.38 10.73
C ARG A 60 -10.22 -1.68 11.58
N THR A 61 -10.89 -0.64 12.09
CA THR A 61 -12.05 -0.76 12.98
C THR A 61 -13.21 0.13 12.54
N GLU A 62 -14.44 -0.31 12.81
CA GLU A 62 -15.66 0.49 12.61
C GLU A 62 -15.62 1.79 13.42
N ARG A 63 -15.01 1.76 14.62
CA ARG A 63 -14.79 2.94 15.44
C ARG A 63 -13.99 4.00 14.68
N ALA A 64 -12.90 3.61 14.01
CA ALA A 64 -12.08 4.53 13.24
C ALA A 64 -12.85 5.16 12.08
N LEU A 65 -13.69 4.37 11.40
CA LEU A 65 -14.55 4.86 10.32
C LEU A 65 -15.62 5.84 10.82
N SER A 66 -16.20 5.58 11.99
CA SER A 66 -17.24 6.45 12.57
C SER A 66 -16.76 7.86 12.96
N LEU A 67 -15.44 8.06 13.04
CA LEU A 67 -14.84 9.36 13.32
C LEU A 67 -14.66 10.23 12.07
N LEU A 68 -14.92 9.70 10.88
CA LEU A 68 -14.84 10.45 9.64
C LEU A 68 -16.03 11.41 9.51
N HIS A 69 -15.74 12.66 9.18
CA HIS A 69 -16.73 13.66 8.83
C HIS A 69 -16.72 13.87 7.31
N PHE A 70 -17.89 13.78 6.69
CA PHE A 70 -18.02 14.04 5.26
C PHE A 70 -17.99 15.56 5.00
N GLU A 71 -17.01 16.02 4.22
CA GLU A 71 -16.86 17.43 3.86
C GLU A 71 -17.52 17.78 2.52
N GLY A 72 -17.57 16.85 1.56
CA GLY A 72 -18.09 17.10 0.21
C GLY A 72 -17.66 16.07 -0.83
N SER A 73 -18.19 16.20 -2.05
CA SER A 73 -17.85 15.35 -3.19
C SER A 73 -17.90 16.14 -4.50
N GLU A 74 -16.99 15.85 -5.42
CA GLU A 74 -16.97 16.38 -6.78
C GLU A 74 -17.48 15.33 -7.77
N ILE A 75 -18.17 15.78 -8.82
CA ILE A 75 -18.50 14.93 -9.97
C ILE A 75 -17.37 15.13 -10.98
N VAL A 76 -16.65 14.04 -11.29
CA VAL A 76 -15.56 13.99 -12.28
C VAL A 76 -16.06 13.37 -13.56
#